data_AF-A0A178MYF6-F1
#
_entry.id   AF-A0A178MYF6-F1
#
_cell.length_a   1.000
_cell.length_b   1.000
_cell.length_c   1.000
_cell.angle_alpha   90.00
_cell.angle_beta   90.00
_cell.angle_gamma   90.00
#
_symmetry.space_group_name_H-M   'P 1'
#
loop_
_entity.id
_entity.type
_entity.pdbx_description
1 polymer ?
#
loop_
_entity_poly.entity_id
_entity_poly.type
_entity_poly.pdbx_seq_one_letter_code
_entity_poly.pdbx_strand_id
1 'polypeptide(L)' 'MIGDNTILDPIRKALGTVENHRSRILERWTSTHSNARLEGFNGLFQAARARARGYRNTTTFATMIYLIAAPLGDLFKST' A
#
# COMPACT_ATOMS: atom_id res chain seq x y z
N MET A 1 26.31 25.54 -19.34
CA MET A 1 25.92 24.29 -18.67
C MET A 1 24.54 24.50 -18.06
N ILE A 2 23.53 23.74 -18.51
CA ILE A 2 22.20 23.69 -17.86
C ILE A 2 22.38 22.79 -16.63
N GLY A 3 23.16 23.25 -15.66
CA GLY A 3 23.74 22.41 -14.61
C GLY A 3 23.11 22.58 -13.23
N ASP A 4 22.73 23.81 -12.85
CA ASP A 4 22.28 24.10 -11.49
C ASP A 4 21.01 24.94 -11.52
N ASN A 5 19.89 24.30 -11.83
CA ASN A 5 18.58 24.90 -11.61
C ASN A 5 17.82 24.04 -10.61
N THR A 6 18.03 24.33 -9.32
CA THR A 6 17.45 23.63 -8.15
C THR A 6 15.93 23.57 -8.21
N ILE A 7 15.30 24.47 -8.96
CA ILE A 7 13.86 24.49 -9.24
C ILE A 7 13.41 23.19 -9.95
N LEU A 8 14.27 22.60 -10.78
CA LEU A 8 13.94 21.41 -11.58
C LEU A 8 14.32 20.09 -10.89
N ASP A 9 14.98 20.14 -9.74
CA ASP A 9 15.38 18.93 -9.00
C ASP A 9 14.19 18.01 -8.65
N PRO A 10 13.01 18.53 -8.25
CA PRO A 10 11.83 17.68 -8.02
C PRO A 10 11.40 16.95 -9.29
N ILE A 11 11.45 17.61 -10.46
CA ILE A 11 11.10 17.03 -11.75
C ILE A 11 12.13 15.97 -12.13
N ARG A 12 13.43 16.25 -11.96
CA ARG A 12 14.51 15.27 -12.22
C ARG A 12 14.33 14.02 -11.35
N LYS A 13 13.97 14.19 -10.08
CA LYS A 13 13.68 13.09 -9.15
C LYS A 13 12.45 12.29 -9.57
N ALA A 14 11.38 12.96 -10.00
CA ALA A 14 10.17 12.30 -10.49
C ALA A 14 10.46 11.45 -11.73
N LEU A 15 11.18 12.01 -12.72
CA LEU A 15 11.61 11.29 -13.92
C LEU A 15 12.48 10.08 -13.58
N GLY A 16 13.46 10.24 -12.68
CA GLY A 16 14.28 9.12 -12.21
C GLY A 16 13.45 8.04 -11.52
N THR A 17 12.39 8.41 -10.79
CA THR A 17 11.50 7.45 -10.14
C THR A 17 10.70 6.64 -11.17
N VAL A 18 10.19 7.29 -12.22
CA VAL A 18 9.47 6.63 -13.32
C VAL A 18 10.40 5.66 -14.06
N GLU A 19 11.61 6.10 -14.40
CA GLU A 19 12.60 5.27 -15.09
C GLU A 19 12.95 4.02 -14.27
N ASN A 20 13.22 4.19 -12.96
CA ASN A 20 13.56 3.09 -12.06
C ASN A 20 12.42 2.06 -11.88
N HIS A 21 11.16 2.48 -12.03
CA HIS A 21 9.99 1.62 -11.78
C HIS A 21 9.20 1.27 -13.04
N ARG A 22 9.74 1.58 -14.23
CA ARG A 22 9.04 1.40 -15.52
C ARG A 22 8.48 -0.01 -15.71
N SER A 23 9.19 -1.05 -15.29
CA SER A 23 8.74 -2.45 -15.40
C SER A 23 7.45 -2.69 -14.62
N ARG A 24 7.39 -2.22 -13.37
CA ARG A 24 6.21 -2.33 -12.49
C ARG A 24 5.04 -1.49 -12.99
N ILE A 25 5.32 -0.34 -13.61
CA ILE A 25 4.29 0.50 -14.25
C ILE A 25 3.64 -0.27 -15.41
N LEU A 26 4.45 -0.95 -16.24
CA LEU A 26 3.94 -1.74 -17.36
C LEU A 26 3.17 -2.99 -16.90
N GLU A 27 3.62 -3.65 -15.83
CA GLU A 27 2.91 -4.80 -15.23
C GLU A 27 1.47 -4.50 -14.79
N ARG A 28 1.12 -3.23 -14.59
CA ARG A 28 -0.26 -2.83 -14.26
C ARG A 28 -1.27 -3.34 -15.29
N TRP A 29 -0.90 -3.43 -16.57
CA TRP A 29 -1.80 -3.85 -17.63
C TRP A 29 -2.05 -5.37 -17.67
N THR A 30 -1.15 -6.15 -17.08
CA THR A 30 -1.28 -7.60 -16.96
C THR A 30 -1.72 -8.04 -15.57
N SER A 31 -1.61 -7.16 -14.57
CA SER A 31 -2.00 -7.44 -13.20
C SER A 31 -3.53 -7.49 -13.03
N THR A 32 -3.99 -8.43 -12.20
CA THR A 32 -5.40 -8.52 -11.76
C THR A 32 -5.72 -7.58 -10.58
N HIS A 33 -4.74 -6.79 -10.13
CA HIS A 33 -4.91 -5.85 -9.02
C HIS A 33 -5.45 -4.50 -9.50
N SER A 34 -6.74 -4.24 -9.24
CA SER A 34 -7.32 -2.93 -9.51
C SER A 34 -6.90 -1.89 -8.46
N ASN A 35 -6.81 -0.63 -8.86
CA ASN A 35 -6.51 0.47 -7.93
C ASN A 35 -7.53 0.53 -6.78
N ALA A 36 -8.82 0.33 -7.09
CA ALA A 36 -9.89 0.31 -6.10
C ALA A 36 -9.68 -0.80 -5.05
N ARG A 37 -9.23 -1.99 -5.46
CA ARG A 37 -8.92 -3.09 -4.53
C ARG A 37 -7.73 -2.75 -3.63
N LEU A 38 -6.67 -2.16 -4.19
CA LEU A 38 -5.49 -1.75 -3.43
C LEU A 38 -5.82 -0.63 -2.43
N GLU A 39 -6.64 0.35 -2.81
CA GLU A 39 -7.12 1.40 -1.89
C GLU A 39 -8.04 0.84 -0.81
N GLY A 40 -8.88 -0.14 -1.13
CA GLY A 40 -9.67 -0.87 -0.13
C GLY A 40 -8.79 -1.51 0.95
N PHE A 41 -7.68 -2.15 0.55
CA PHE A 41 -6.70 -2.68 1.50
C PHE A 41 -5.97 -1.59 2.28
N ASN A 42 -5.60 -0.48 1.64
CA ASN A 42 -4.96 0.64 2.33
C ASN A 42 -5.88 1.17 3.45
N GLY A 43 -7.17 1.39 3.16
CA GLY A 43 -8.16 1.79 4.17
C GLY A 43 -8.29 0.78 5.32
N LEU A 44 -8.32 -0.52 5.01
CA LEU A 44 -8.32 -1.60 6.00
C LEU A 44 -7.10 -1.55 6.93
N PHE A 45 -5.90 -1.36 6.35
CA PHE A 45 -4.66 -1.29 7.11
C PHE A 45 -4.58 -0.04 7.98
N GLN A 46 -5.07 1.11 7.49
CA GLN A 46 -5.17 2.33 8.29
C GLN A 46 -6.16 2.15 9.44
N ALA A 47 -7.30 1.50 9.21
CA ALA A 47 -8.26 1.18 10.27
C ALA A 47 -7.65 0.24 11.33
N ALA A 48 -6.91 -0.78 10.89
CA ALA A 48 -6.15 -1.66 11.77
C ALA A 48 -5.12 -0.87 12.60
N ARG A 49 -4.38 0.05 11.97
CA ARG A 49 -3.37 0.89 12.63
C ARG A 49 -3.98 1.85 13.64
N ALA A 50 -5.12 2.44 13.31
CA ALA A 50 -5.86 3.32 14.20
C ALA A 50 -6.35 2.58 15.46
N ARG A 51 -6.84 1.35 15.30
CA ARG A 51 -7.24 0.46 16.41
C ARG A 51 -6.05 -0.09 17.20
N ALA A 52 -4.89 -0.21 16.56
CA ALA A 52 -3.67 -0.74 17.15
C ALA A 52 -2.76 0.34 17.79
N ARG A 53 -3.25 1.56 18.04
CA ARG A 53 -2.49 2.61 18.72
C ARG A 53 -1.98 2.11 20.08
N GLY A 54 -0.66 1.93 20.19
CA GLY A 54 0.01 1.43 21.40
C GLY A 54 0.77 0.11 21.20
N TYR A 55 0.45 -0.67 20.16
CA TYR A 55 1.21 -1.89 19.85
C TYR A 55 2.49 -1.51 19.10
N ARG A 56 3.65 -1.85 19.68
CA ARG A 56 4.98 -1.58 19.11
C ARG A 56 5.49 -2.70 18.20
N ASN A 57 4.76 -3.82 18.09
CA ASN A 57 5.18 -5.01 17.38
C ASN A 57 4.46 -5.17 16.03
N THR A 58 5.23 -5.39 14.96
CA THR A 58 4.74 -5.71 13.61
C THR A 58 3.90 -6.98 13.58
N THR A 59 4.22 -7.96 14.44
CA THR A 59 3.45 -9.20 14.60
C THR A 59 2.01 -8.89 15.01
N THR A 60 1.83 -8.03 16.02
CA THR A 60 0.50 -7.64 16.49
C THR A 60 -0.27 -6.85 15.43
N PHE A 61 0.43 -6.00 14.65
CA PHE A 61 -0.21 -5.29 13.54
C PHE A 61 -0.69 -6.25 12.44
N ALA A 62 0.12 -7.25 12.07
CA ALA A 62 -0.27 -8.30 11.13
C ALA A 62 -1.46 -9.13 11.67
N THR A 63 -1.45 -9.47 12.97
CA THR A 63 -2.58 -10.14 13.62
C THR A 63 -3.85 -9.30 13.53
N MET A 64 -3.79 -7.99 13.79
CA MET A 64 -4.96 -7.12 13.69
C MET A 64 -5.49 -7.03 12.25
N ILE A 65 -4.62 -6.95 11.26
CA ILE A 65 -5.03 -7.01 9.84
C ILE A 65 -5.74 -8.33 9.57
N TYR A 66 -5.17 -9.45 9.99
CA TYR A 66 -5.78 -10.77 9.82
C TYR A 66 -7.17 -10.84 10.47
N LEU A 67 -7.32 -10.36 11.70
CA LEU A 67 -8.60 -10.38 12.42
C LEU A 67 -9.67 -9.50 11.77
N ILE A 68 -9.30 -8.43 11.09
CA ILE A 68 -10.28 -7.55 10.40
C ILE A 68 -10.56 -8.05 8.97
N ALA A 69 -9.56 -8.61 8.28
CA ALA A 69 -9.68 -9.07 6.90
C ALA A 69 -10.33 -10.46 6.78
N ALA A 70 -10.17 -11.31 7.79
CA ALA A 70 -10.68 -12.68 7.76
C ALA A 70 -12.21 -12.69 7.90
N PRO A 71 -12.93 -13.58 7.19
CA PRO A 71 -14.38 -13.76 7.29
C PRO A 71 -14.76 -14.53 8.56
N LEU A 72 -14.31 -14.05 9.73
CA LEU A 72 -14.53 -14.73 11.01
C LEU A 72 -16.02 -14.87 11.34
N GLY A 73 -16.84 -13.90 10.93
CA GLY A 73 -18.29 -13.94 11.13
C GLY A 73 -18.98 -15.09 10.39
N ASP A 74 -18.46 -15.53 9.25
CA ASP A 74 -19.02 -16.65 8.49
C ASP A 74 -18.59 -17.99 9.09
N LEU A 75 -17.41 -18.02 9.72
CA LEU A 75 -16.89 -19.18 10.44
C LEU A 75 -17.77 -19.58 11.64
N PHE A 76 -18.38 -18.60 12.32
CA PHE A 76 -19.26 -18.83 13.46
C PHE A 76 -20.74 -19.05 13.09
N LYS A 77 -21.13 -18.81 11.83
CA LYS A 77 -22.51 -19.05 11.33
C LYS A 77 -22.73 -20.47 10.78
N SER A 78 -21.66 -21.26 10.69
CA SER A 78 -21.70 -22.64 10.15
C SER A 78 -21.92 -23.73 11.22
N THR A 79 -22.24 -23.36 12.46
CA THR A 79 -22.63 -24.28 13.55
C THR A 79 -24.07 -24.00 13.95
#